data_AF-A0A521LQR7-F1
#
_entry.id   AF-A0A521LQR7-F1
#
_cell.length_a   1.000
_cell.length_b   1.000
_cell.length_c   1.000
_cell.angle_alpha   90.00
_cell.angle_beta   90.00
_cell.angle_gamma   90.00
#
_symmetry.space_group_name_H-M   'P 1'
#
loop_
_entity.id
_entity.type
_entity.pdbx_description
1 polymer ?
#
loop_
_entity_poly.entity_id
_entity_poly.type
_entity_poly.pdbx_seq_one_letter_code
_entity_poly.pdbx_strand_id
1 'polypeptide(L)' 'MDIVPFVEAHANLAFEAYARYGKGRHPARLNMGDCAAYALAKAQGWPLLYKGADFSETDIERA' A
#
# COMPACT_ATOMS: atom_id res chain seq x y z
N MET A 1 6.56 -13.93 12.66
CA MET A 1 6.96 -12.96 11.62
C MET A 1 7.05 -13.77 10.35
N ASP A 2 6.06 -13.62 9.49
CA ASP A 2 5.89 -14.47 8.32
C ASP A 2 6.21 -13.66 7.07
N ILE A 3 6.96 -14.26 6.13
CA ILE A 3 7.27 -13.62 4.86
C ILE A 3 6.22 -14.06 3.86
N VAL A 4 5.45 -13.11 3.35
CA VAL A 4 4.40 -13.37 2.37
C VAL A 4 4.96 -13.18 0.95
N PRO A 5 4.89 -14.19 0.07
CA PRO A 5 5.26 -14.02 -1.34
C PRO A 5 4.39 -12.98 -2.04
N PHE A 6 4.99 -12.22 -2.95
CA PHE A 6 4.23 -11.30 -3.79
C PHE A 6 3.55 -12.08 -4.93
N VAL A 7 2.22 -12.17 -4.91
CA VAL A 7 1.42 -12.91 -5.90
C VAL A 7 0.62 -11.96 -6.79
N GLU A 8 0.01 -12.50 -7.85
CA GLU A 8 -0.76 -11.74 -8.84
C GLU A 8 -1.86 -10.86 -8.22
N ALA A 9 -2.56 -11.34 -7.19
CA ALA A 9 -3.58 -10.54 -6.49
C ALA A 9 -3.00 -9.25 -5.88
N HIS A 10 -1.76 -9.29 -5.37
CA HIS A 10 -1.08 -8.10 -4.87
C HIS A 10 -0.69 -7.15 -6.00
N ALA A 11 -0.35 -7.66 -7.18
CA ALA A 11 -0.01 -6.82 -8.33
C ALA A 11 -1.20 -5.94 -8.74
N ASN A 12 -2.40 -6.52 -8.85
CA ASN A 12 -3.62 -5.78 -9.19
C ASN A 12 -3.91 -4.67 -8.17
N LEU A 13 -3.83 -4.99 -6.88
CA LEU A 13 -4.04 -4.02 -5.80
C LEU A 13 -2.94 -2.95 -5.76
N ALA A 14 -1.69 -3.29 -6.09
CA ALA A 14 -0.59 -2.33 -6.15
C ALA A 14 -0.78 -1.34 -7.32
N PHE A 15 -1.23 -1.81 -8.48
CA PHE A 15 -1.58 -0.94 -9.60
C PHE A 15 -2.76 -0.04 -9.27
N GLU A 16 -3.79 -0.56 -8.61
CA GLU A 16 -4.92 0.24 -8.12
C GLU A 16 -4.44 1.31 -7.12
N ALA A 17 -3.60 0.92 -6.16
CA ALA A 17 -3.02 1.83 -5.17
C ALA A 17 -2.20 2.93 -5.85
N TYR A 18 -1.35 2.58 -6.81
CA TYR A 18 -0.60 3.58 -7.56
C TYR A 18 -1.54 4.47 -8.37
N ALA A 19 -2.61 3.90 -8.94
CA ALA A 19 -3.67 4.57 -9.70
C ALA A 19 -4.66 5.39 -8.85
N ARG A 20 -4.62 5.28 -7.51
CA ARG A 20 -5.36 6.17 -6.59
C ARG A 20 -4.45 7.16 -5.83
N TYR A 21 -3.28 6.70 -5.39
CA TYR A 21 -2.43 7.37 -4.40
C TYR A 21 -0.98 7.61 -4.83
N GLY A 22 -0.61 7.24 -6.05
CA GLY A 22 0.76 7.31 -6.56
C GLY A 22 1.42 8.70 -6.52
N LYS A 23 2.75 8.67 -6.42
CA LYS A 23 3.62 9.85 -6.51
C LYS A 23 3.43 10.62 -7.81
N GLY A 24 3.34 11.94 -7.69
CA GLY A 24 3.19 12.87 -8.82
C GLY A 24 1.75 13.31 -9.09
N ARG A 25 0.77 12.68 -8.43
CA ARG A 25 -0.67 12.96 -8.64
C ARG A 25 -1.53 13.00 -7.39
N HIS A 26 -1.11 12.35 -6.30
CA HIS A 26 -1.85 12.32 -5.03
C HIS A 26 -0.97 12.77 -3.86
N PRO A 27 -1.51 13.45 -2.82
CA PRO A 27 -0.76 13.85 -1.62
C PRO A 27 -0.04 12.72 -0.86
N ALA A 28 -0.62 11.51 -0.83
CA ALA A 28 0.02 10.30 -0.26
C ALA A 28 1.35 9.94 -0.94
N ARG A 29 1.48 10.25 -2.24
CA ARG A 29 2.71 10.08 -3.02
C ARG A 29 3.32 8.66 -2.98
N LEU A 30 2.49 7.61 -3.00
CA LEU A 30 2.98 6.23 -2.95
C LEU A 30 3.98 5.93 -4.08
N ASN A 31 5.12 5.35 -3.72
CA ASN A 31 6.07 4.76 -4.65
C ASN A 31 5.77 3.26 -4.88
N MET A 32 6.57 2.58 -5.70
CA MET A 32 6.37 1.16 -6.02
C MET A 32 6.43 0.24 -4.78
N GLY A 33 7.39 0.48 -3.87
CA GLY A 33 7.51 -0.27 -2.62
C GLY A 33 6.33 -0.03 -1.69
N ASP A 34 5.86 1.21 -1.58
CA ASP A 34 4.69 1.54 -0.79
C ASP A 34 3.43 0.86 -1.34
N CYS A 35 3.29 0.78 -2.67
CA CYS A 35 2.17 0.09 -3.31
C CYS A 35 2.19 -1.42 -3.01
N ALA A 36 3.38 -2.04 -2.92
CA ALA A 36 3.48 -3.44 -2.52
C ALA A 36 3.07 -3.66 -1.05
N ALA A 37 3.50 -2.77 -0.14
CA ALA A 37 3.11 -2.82 1.27
C ALA A 37 1.60 -2.58 1.45
N TYR A 38 1.05 -1.57 0.77
CA TYR A 38 -0.38 -1.30 0.74
C TYR A 38 -1.16 -2.50 0.19
N ALA A 39 -0.72 -3.10 -0.91
CA ALA A 39 -1.41 -4.22 -1.54
C ALA A 39 -1.52 -5.44 -0.61
N LEU A 40 -0.44 -5.76 0.10
CA LEU A 40 -0.46 -6.83 1.10
C LEU A 40 -1.42 -6.51 2.25
N ALA A 41 -1.35 -5.30 2.81
CA ALA A 41 -2.25 -4.88 3.88
C ALA A 41 -3.71 -4.91 3.45
N LYS A 42 -4.01 -4.41 2.25
CA LYS A 42 -5.36 -4.40 1.67
C LYS A 42 -5.89 -5.81 1.40
N ALA A 43 -5.07 -6.69 0.84
CA ALA A 43 -5.45 -8.06 0.56
C ALA A 43 -5.81 -8.85 1.82
N GLN A 44 -5.10 -8.59 2.93
CA GLN A 44 -5.31 -9.29 4.19
C GLN A 44 -6.28 -8.58 5.15
N GLY A 45 -6.72 -7.36 4.81
CA GLY A 45 -7.50 -6.52 5.71
C GLY A 45 -6.73 -6.16 6.99
N TRP A 46 -5.40 -6.05 6.90
CA TRP A 46 -4.54 -5.73 8.04
C TRP A 46 -4.25 -4.24 8.12
N PRO A 47 -4.10 -3.69 9.34
CA PRO A 47 -3.53 -2.38 9.51
C PRO A 47 -2.03 -2.40 9.13
N LEU A 48 -1.52 -1.29 8.59
CA LEU A 48 -0.15 -1.16 8.14
C LEU A 48 0.67 -0.35 9.15
N LEU A 49 1.79 -0.93 9.61
CA LEU A 49 2.78 -0.22 10.42
C LEU A 49 3.72 0.57 9.50
N TYR A 50 3.77 1.88 9.68
CA TYR A 50 4.68 2.76 8.94
C TYR A 50 5.12 3.94 9.81
N LYS A 51 6.21 4.59 9.39
CA LYS A 51 6.71 5.81 10.03
C LYS A 51 6.26 7.03 9.25
N GLY A 52 6.01 8.13 9.96
CA GLY A 52 5.67 9.40 9.32
C GLY A 52 4.25 9.42 8.78
N ALA A 53 4.08 9.89 7.54
CA ALA A 53 2.79 10.16 6.92
C ALA A 53 2.58 9.41 5.59
N ASP A 54 3.43 8.42 5.29
CA ASP A 54 3.52 7.80 3.96
C ASP A 54 2.20 7.17 3.48
N PHE A 55 1.35 6.73 4.42
CA PHE A 55 0.03 6.16 4.12
C PHE A 55 -1.14 6.94 4.75
N SER A 56 -0.90 8.10 5.38
CA SER A 56 -1.95 8.82 6.13
C SER A 56 -3.08 9.34 5.24
N GLU A 57 -2.78 9.57 3.96
CA GLU A 57 -3.73 10.04 2.95
C GLU A 57 -4.20 8.88 2.04
N THR A 58 -4.30 7.67 2.61
CA THR A 58 -4.84 6.48 1.92
C THR A 58 -6.03 5.92 2.70
N ASP A 59 -6.65 4.86 2.19
CA ASP A 59 -7.76 4.19 2.88
C ASP A 59 -7.31 2.95 3.68
N ILE A 60 -6.00 2.79 3.92
CA ILE A 60 -5.48 1.72 4.79
C ILE A 60 -5.46 2.19 6.25
N GLU A 61 -5.81 1.29 7.16
CA GLU A 61 -5.73 1.56 8.59
C GLU A 61 -4.27 1.58 9.06
N ARG A 62 -3.95 2.47 10.01
CA ARG A 62 -2.64 2.52 10.66
C ARG A 62 -2.62 1.59 11.86
N ALA A 63 -1.58 0.76 11.94
CA ALA A 63 -1.31 -0.10 13.09
C ALA A 63 -0.74 0.67 14.30
#